data_AF-A0A3D2EVF7-F1
#
_entry.id   AF-A0A3D2EVF7-F1
#
_cell.length_a   1.000
_cell.length_b   1.000
_cell.length_c   1.000
_cell.angle_alpha   90.00
_cell.angle_beta   90.00
_cell.angle_gamma   90.00
#
_symmetry.space_group_name_H-M   'P 1'
#
loop_
_entity.id
_entity.type
_entity.pdbx_description
1 polymer ?
#
loop_
_entity_poly.entity_id
_entity_poly.type
_entity_poly.pdbx_seq_one_letter_code
_entity_poly.pdbx_strand_id
1 'polypeptide(L)'
;GPMFRYERPQKGRQRQFHQFGAEVYGLDGPDVDAELIIMTARLWQQLGISDAVTLQLNTLGSSESRAAYRQDLVAFLEQHLEQLDADSQRRVTTNPLRVLDSKDPQTQALLNQAPDFYSYLDDDSRAHFERLKALLDKAGVAYEINPRLVRGLDYYCKTVFEWVTDRLGAQGTVCGGGRYDGLVAQLGGKPTPGVGWAMGVERLILMLQEMDLVPAELAQRVDVYMVHMGDEAAAATMLLAEQLRDQLPGVRVLWHCGGGSFKNQMKKADKSGATVALIMGEDELQAGQVQVKPLRGQSEAQTVAVDEISAAVQMLI
;
A
#
# COMPACT_ATOMS: atom_id res chain seq x y z
N GLY A 1 0.86 0.04 -11.28
CA GLY A 1 2.17 0.48 -11.77
C GLY A 1 2.49 1.90 -11.32
N PRO A 2 3.54 2.53 -11.86
CA PRO A 2 3.90 3.91 -11.54
C PRO A 2 2.86 4.90 -12.07
N MET A 3 2.60 5.94 -11.30
CA MET A 3 1.70 7.07 -11.57
C MET A 3 2.46 8.37 -11.33
N PHE A 4 2.07 9.44 -12.03
CA PHE A 4 2.75 10.73 -11.98
C PHE A 4 1.77 11.85 -11.65
N ARG A 5 2.13 12.69 -10.69
CA ARG A 5 1.31 13.86 -10.33
C ARG A 5 2.20 15.04 -9.97
N TYR A 6 1.94 16.18 -10.60
CA TYR A 6 2.66 17.41 -10.30
C TYR A 6 2.05 18.11 -9.08
N GLU A 7 2.51 17.71 -7.91
CA GLU A 7 2.16 18.31 -6.62
C GLU A 7 3.42 18.64 -5.81
N ARG A 8 3.25 19.47 -4.77
CA ARG A 8 4.29 19.73 -3.78
C ARG A 8 4.57 18.43 -3.00
N PRO A 9 5.81 17.90 -3.00
CA PRO A 9 6.14 16.68 -2.27
C PRO A 9 5.94 16.82 -0.76
N GLN A 10 5.41 15.77 -0.13
CA GLN A 10 5.16 15.67 1.32
C GLN A 10 5.36 14.20 1.76
N LYS A 11 5.37 13.90 3.08
CA LYS A 11 5.43 12.50 3.58
C LYS A 11 4.28 11.70 2.94
N GLY A 12 4.62 10.63 2.21
CA GLY A 12 3.64 9.80 1.48
C GLY A 12 3.08 10.38 0.18
N ARG A 13 3.56 11.56 -0.28
CA ARG A 13 3.19 12.17 -1.56
C ARG A 13 4.43 12.47 -2.40
N GLN A 14 4.69 11.58 -3.34
CA GLN A 14 5.78 11.69 -4.30
C GLN A 14 5.25 12.15 -5.66
N ARG A 15 6.14 12.70 -6.51
CA ARG A 15 5.78 13.08 -7.88
C ARG A 15 5.59 11.87 -8.79
N GLN A 16 6.37 10.82 -8.55
CA GLN A 16 6.12 9.48 -9.05
C GLN A 16 5.79 8.61 -7.85
N PHE A 17 4.72 7.84 -7.91
CA PHE A 17 4.30 6.91 -6.86
C PHE A 17 3.71 5.67 -7.52
N HIS A 18 3.53 4.58 -6.79
CA HIS A 18 2.97 3.35 -7.34
C HIS A 18 1.56 3.15 -6.84
N GLN A 19 0.67 2.79 -7.76
CA GLN A 19 -0.66 2.33 -7.42
C GLN A 19 -0.88 0.92 -7.89
N PHE A 20 -1.71 0.21 -7.15
CA PHE A 20 -2.43 -0.94 -7.66
C PHE A 20 -3.91 -0.75 -7.38
N GLY A 21 -4.72 -1.45 -8.15
CA GLY A 21 -6.15 -1.26 -8.19
C GLY A 21 -6.82 -2.47 -8.81
N ALA A 22 -8.14 -2.51 -8.68
CA ALA A 22 -8.99 -3.45 -9.36
C ALA A 22 -10.16 -2.69 -9.99
N GLU A 23 -10.52 -3.08 -11.20
CA GLU A 23 -11.61 -2.49 -11.96
C GLU A 23 -12.51 -3.62 -12.46
N VAL A 24 -13.82 -3.41 -12.40
CA VAL A 24 -14.81 -4.32 -12.97
C VAL A 24 -15.71 -3.51 -13.91
N TYR A 25 -15.86 -4.03 -15.13
CA TYR A 25 -16.67 -3.41 -16.17
C TYR A 25 -17.84 -4.31 -16.55
N GLY A 26 -18.96 -3.69 -16.92
CA GLY A 26 -20.13 -4.39 -17.44
C GLY A 26 -21.07 -4.98 -16.39
N LEU A 27 -20.87 -4.69 -15.10
CA LEU A 27 -21.73 -5.12 -14.00
C LEU A 27 -22.36 -3.91 -13.29
N ASP A 28 -23.69 -3.85 -13.28
CA ASP A 28 -24.50 -2.75 -12.73
C ASP A 28 -24.79 -2.87 -11.23
N GLY A 29 -24.78 -4.10 -10.72
CA GLY A 29 -25.31 -4.42 -9.39
C GLY A 29 -24.44 -3.88 -8.25
N PRO A 30 -25.03 -3.58 -7.07
CA PRO A 30 -24.30 -3.19 -5.86
C PRO A 30 -23.49 -4.34 -5.23
N ASP A 31 -23.67 -5.57 -5.73
CA ASP A 31 -22.91 -6.75 -5.33
C ASP A 31 -21.45 -6.69 -5.78
N VAL A 32 -21.17 -6.18 -6.98
CA VAL A 32 -19.78 -5.95 -7.41
C VAL A 32 -19.11 -4.81 -6.62
N ASP A 33 -19.87 -3.78 -6.24
CA ASP A 33 -19.37 -2.72 -5.34
C ASP A 33 -18.97 -3.32 -3.98
N ALA A 34 -19.82 -4.20 -3.42
CA ALA A 34 -19.56 -4.89 -2.16
C ALA A 34 -18.35 -5.83 -2.26
N GLU A 35 -18.25 -6.63 -3.33
CA GLU A 35 -17.12 -7.55 -3.57
C GLU A 35 -15.78 -6.81 -3.56
N LEU A 36 -15.70 -5.67 -4.24
CA LEU A 36 -14.49 -4.85 -4.28
C LEU A 36 -14.11 -4.28 -2.91
N ILE A 37 -15.09 -3.84 -2.12
CA ILE A 37 -14.87 -3.35 -0.76
C ILE A 37 -14.43 -4.51 0.16
N ILE A 38 -15.09 -5.67 0.09
CA ILE A 38 -14.75 -6.86 0.88
C ILE A 38 -13.34 -7.35 0.54
N MET A 39 -12.94 -7.32 -0.73
CA MET A 39 -11.57 -7.65 -1.14
C MET A 39 -10.55 -6.73 -0.45
N THR A 40 -10.82 -5.43 -0.37
CA THR A 40 -9.93 -4.50 0.36
C THR A 40 -9.93 -4.75 1.88
N ALA A 41 -11.09 -5.05 2.48
CA ALA A 41 -11.17 -5.43 3.90
C ALA A 41 -10.34 -6.68 4.21
N ARG A 42 -10.40 -7.70 3.33
CA ARG A 42 -9.58 -8.92 3.45
C ARG A 42 -8.09 -8.61 3.34
N LEU A 43 -7.69 -7.68 2.47
CA LEU A 43 -6.30 -7.24 2.36
C LEU A 43 -5.81 -6.62 3.68
N TRP A 44 -6.63 -5.81 4.34
CA TRP A 44 -6.29 -5.23 5.65
C TRP A 44 -6.10 -6.27 6.74
N GLN A 45 -6.88 -7.35 6.70
CA GLN A 45 -6.71 -8.49 7.62
C GLN A 45 -5.39 -9.21 7.37
N GLN A 46 -5.06 -9.49 6.11
CA GLN A 46 -3.80 -10.16 5.75
C GLN A 46 -2.56 -9.33 6.09
N LEU A 47 -2.67 -8.00 6.00
CA LEU A 47 -1.59 -7.08 6.34
C LEU A 47 -1.52 -6.74 7.83
N GLY A 48 -2.47 -7.20 8.65
CA GLY A 48 -2.51 -6.91 10.08
C GLY A 48 -2.89 -5.46 10.42
N ILE A 49 -3.53 -4.73 9.51
CA ILE A 49 -3.86 -3.29 9.68
C ILE A 49 -5.36 -3.00 9.82
N SER A 50 -6.18 -4.03 10.04
CA SER A 50 -7.65 -3.88 10.09
C SER A 50 -8.12 -2.86 11.12
N ASP A 51 -7.50 -2.85 12.31
CA ASP A 51 -7.87 -1.94 13.40
C ASP A 51 -7.34 -0.52 13.24
N ALA A 52 -6.55 -0.27 12.18
CA ALA A 52 -5.96 1.04 11.89
C ALA A 52 -6.62 1.72 10.69
N VAL A 53 -7.65 1.12 10.09
CA VAL A 53 -8.39 1.69 8.97
C VAL A 53 -9.89 1.72 9.23
N THR A 54 -10.55 2.73 8.69
CA THR A 54 -12.01 2.88 8.77
C THR A 54 -12.56 3.10 7.36
N LEU A 55 -13.58 2.31 7.00
CA LEU A 55 -14.29 2.48 5.74
C LEU A 55 -15.26 3.65 5.86
N GLN A 56 -15.07 4.68 5.06
CA GLN A 56 -16.04 5.75 4.84
C GLN A 56 -16.78 5.49 3.53
N LEU A 57 -18.11 5.51 3.59
CA LEU A 57 -18.99 5.14 2.50
C LEU A 57 -19.96 6.30 2.19
N ASN A 58 -20.23 6.54 0.92
CA ASN A 58 -21.22 7.52 0.46
C ASN A 58 -21.79 7.11 -0.90
N THR A 59 -22.83 7.82 -1.33
CA THR A 59 -23.33 7.76 -2.71
C THR A 59 -23.34 9.15 -3.32
N LEU A 60 -23.01 9.24 -4.61
CA LEU A 60 -23.10 10.43 -5.44
C LEU A 60 -24.32 10.39 -6.37
N GLY A 61 -25.21 9.40 -6.21
CA GLY A 61 -26.44 9.26 -6.98
C GLY A 61 -26.24 9.26 -8.50
N SER A 62 -27.30 9.59 -9.23
CA SER A 62 -27.29 9.81 -10.68
C SER A 62 -26.67 11.17 -11.06
N SER A 63 -26.45 11.38 -12.36
CA SER A 63 -26.12 12.71 -12.91
C SER A 63 -27.20 13.75 -12.61
N GLU A 64 -28.45 13.33 -12.68
CA GLU A 64 -29.65 14.13 -12.50
C GLU A 64 -29.79 14.59 -11.04
N SER A 65 -29.66 13.66 -10.08
CA SER A 65 -29.63 13.97 -8.65
C SER A 65 -28.53 14.98 -8.30
N ARG A 66 -27.34 14.80 -8.89
CA ARG A 66 -26.22 15.74 -8.68
C ARG A 66 -26.46 17.10 -9.30
N ALA A 67 -27.06 17.16 -10.49
CA ALA A 67 -27.37 18.43 -11.13
C ALA A 67 -28.38 19.24 -10.30
N ALA A 68 -29.43 18.59 -9.79
CA ALA A 68 -30.41 19.21 -8.90
C ALA A 68 -29.77 19.71 -7.60
N TYR A 69 -29.01 18.85 -6.92
CA TYR A 69 -28.30 19.23 -5.70
C TYR A 69 -27.30 20.36 -5.91
N ARG A 70 -26.55 20.33 -7.03
CA ARG A 70 -25.55 21.37 -7.36
C ARG A 70 -26.17 22.75 -7.42
N GLN A 71 -27.38 22.89 -7.95
CA GLN A 71 -28.07 24.17 -8.05
C GLN A 71 -28.31 24.78 -6.65
N ASP A 72 -28.88 23.98 -5.74
CA ASP A 72 -29.18 24.43 -4.38
C ASP A 72 -27.93 24.63 -3.53
N LEU A 73 -26.91 23.77 -3.72
CA LEU A 73 -25.61 23.93 -3.08
C LEU A 73 -24.93 25.23 -3.51
N VAL A 74 -24.93 25.56 -4.81
CA VAL A 74 -24.35 26.83 -5.29
C VAL A 74 -25.09 28.02 -4.69
N ALA A 75 -26.42 28.01 -4.70
CA ALA A 75 -27.21 29.07 -4.09
C ALA A 75 -26.90 29.25 -2.59
N PHE A 76 -26.74 28.14 -1.85
CA PHE A 76 -26.33 28.17 -0.46
C PHE A 76 -24.91 28.75 -0.27
N LEU A 77 -23.94 28.31 -1.09
CA LEU A 77 -22.55 28.76 -1.00
C LEU A 77 -22.38 30.24 -1.37
N GLU A 78 -23.14 30.73 -2.36
CA GLU A 78 -23.13 32.15 -2.75
C GLU A 78 -23.65 33.07 -1.64
N GLN A 79 -24.66 32.63 -0.89
CA GLN A 79 -25.17 33.38 0.27
C GLN A 79 -24.16 33.48 1.42
N HIS A 80 -23.21 32.53 1.49
CA HIS A 80 -22.22 32.44 2.56
C HIS A 80 -20.79 32.64 2.06
N LEU A 81 -20.60 33.23 0.88
CA LEU A 81 -19.33 33.29 0.17
C LEU A 81 -18.20 33.90 1.02
N GLU A 82 -18.49 34.95 1.77
CA GLU A 82 -17.52 35.64 2.64
C GLU A 82 -17.06 34.81 3.84
N GLN A 83 -17.83 33.78 4.21
CA GLN A 83 -17.51 32.87 5.32
C GLN A 83 -16.68 31.66 4.87
N LEU A 84 -16.51 31.47 3.56
CA LEU A 84 -15.72 30.40 2.99
C LEU A 84 -14.23 30.78 2.94
N ASP A 85 -13.36 29.77 3.08
CA ASP A 85 -11.94 29.92 2.81
C ASP A 85 -11.66 30.27 1.33
N ALA A 86 -10.49 30.85 1.07
CA ALA A 86 -10.15 31.35 -0.26
C ALA A 86 -10.12 30.29 -1.38
N ASP A 87 -9.84 29.02 -1.05
CA ASP A 87 -9.89 27.93 -2.04
C ASP A 87 -11.34 27.52 -2.32
N SER A 88 -12.16 27.41 -1.26
CA SER A 88 -13.60 27.13 -1.38
C SER A 88 -14.33 28.20 -2.19
N GLN A 89 -14.04 29.49 -1.98
CA GLN A 89 -14.60 30.59 -2.77
C GLN A 89 -14.36 30.41 -4.28
N ARG A 90 -13.15 29.99 -4.67
CA ARG A 90 -12.82 29.72 -6.09
C ARG A 90 -13.54 28.49 -6.63
N ARG A 91 -13.82 27.50 -5.78
CA ARG A 91 -14.48 26.25 -6.15
C ARG A 91 -15.98 26.41 -6.36
N VAL A 92 -16.64 27.38 -5.73
CA VAL A 92 -18.08 27.65 -5.92
C VAL A 92 -18.45 27.73 -7.41
N THR A 93 -17.66 28.44 -8.21
CA THR A 93 -17.96 28.66 -9.64
C THR A 93 -17.43 27.56 -10.56
N THR A 94 -16.38 26.84 -10.14
CA THR A 94 -15.68 25.85 -10.98
C THR A 94 -16.14 24.42 -10.70
N ASN A 95 -16.07 23.98 -9.45
CA ASN A 95 -16.49 22.65 -9.01
C ASN A 95 -17.07 22.74 -7.58
N PRO A 96 -18.34 23.16 -7.42
CA PRO A 96 -18.94 23.46 -6.12
C PRO A 96 -19.01 22.25 -5.19
N LEU A 97 -19.15 21.03 -5.73
CA LEU A 97 -19.15 19.80 -4.93
C LEU A 97 -17.82 19.62 -4.17
N ARG A 98 -16.71 20.14 -4.70
CA ARG A 98 -15.39 20.09 -4.04
C ARG A 98 -15.24 21.00 -2.85
N VAL A 99 -16.21 21.87 -2.59
CA VAL A 99 -16.27 22.64 -1.34
C VAL A 99 -16.60 21.71 -0.17
N LEU A 100 -17.38 20.64 -0.39
CA LEU A 100 -17.76 19.66 0.64
C LEU A 100 -16.55 18.97 1.31
N ASP A 101 -15.45 18.83 0.57
CA ASP A 101 -14.18 18.25 1.03
C ASP A 101 -13.17 19.30 1.56
N SER A 102 -13.60 20.56 1.81
CA SER A 102 -12.70 21.57 2.41
C SER A 102 -12.13 21.07 3.74
N LYS A 103 -10.88 21.40 4.03
CA LYS A 103 -10.24 21.08 5.33
C LYS A 103 -10.28 22.25 6.30
N ASP A 104 -10.85 23.38 5.87
CA ASP A 104 -11.01 24.55 6.73
C ASP A 104 -12.13 24.32 7.76
N PRO A 105 -11.86 24.48 9.08
CA PRO A 105 -12.85 24.22 10.12
C PRO A 105 -14.09 25.11 10.04
N GLN A 106 -13.95 26.37 9.61
CA GLN A 106 -15.07 27.31 9.50
C GLN A 106 -15.95 26.92 8.31
N THR A 107 -15.34 26.63 7.15
CA THR A 107 -16.07 26.09 5.99
C THR A 107 -16.78 24.78 6.36
N GLN A 108 -16.11 23.85 7.06
CA GLN A 108 -16.73 22.59 7.49
C GLN A 108 -17.91 22.79 8.44
N ALA A 109 -17.81 23.73 9.38
CA ALA A 109 -18.92 24.05 10.27
C ALA A 109 -20.14 24.60 9.52
N LEU A 110 -19.90 25.48 8.54
CA LEU A 110 -20.94 26.04 7.68
C LEU A 110 -21.64 24.98 6.84
N LEU A 111 -20.87 24.03 6.28
CA LEU A 111 -21.40 22.95 5.43
C LEU A 111 -22.37 22.00 6.15
N ASN A 112 -22.39 21.98 7.49
CA ASN A 112 -23.42 21.25 8.24
C ASN A 112 -24.83 21.84 8.05
N GLN A 113 -24.94 23.06 7.52
CA GLN A 113 -26.20 23.74 7.19
C GLN A 113 -26.54 23.66 5.70
N ALA A 114 -25.67 23.04 4.88
CA ALA A 114 -25.90 22.88 3.46
C ALA A 114 -27.09 21.93 3.20
N PRO A 115 -27.71 21.99 2.00
CA PRO A 115 -28.75 21.04 1.63
C PRO A 115 -28.29 19.59 1.79
N ASP A 116 -29.18 18.71 2.24
CA ASP A 116 -28.86 17.29 2.39
C ASP A 116 -28.92 16.57 1.04
N PHE A 117 -27.78 16.09 0.55
CA PHE A 117 -27.69 15.37 -0.72
C PHE A 117 -28.61 14.12 -0.77
N TYR A 118 -28.82 13.43 0.35
CA TYR A 118 -29.64 12.21 0.39
C TYR A 118 -31.11 12.46 0.06
N SER A 119 -31.57 13.70 0.20
CA SER A 119 -32.91 14.15 -0.19
C SER A 119 -33.09 14.30 -1.70
N TYR A 120 -32.00 14.32 -2.48
CA TYR A 120 -32.01 14.45 -3.96
C TYR A 120 -31.83 13.12 -4.68
N LEU A 121 -31.55 12.03 -3.95
CA LEU A 121 -31.33 10.71 -4.54
C LEU A 121 -32.61 10.18 -5.21
N ASP A 122 -32.48 9.80 -6.47
CA ASP A 122 -33.46 8.99 -7.18
C ASP A 122 -33.62 7.59 -6.56
N ASP A 123 -34.75 6.94 -6.84
CA ASP A 123 -35.10 5.64 -6.25
C ASP A 123 -34.10 4.53 -6.59
N ASP A 124 -33.52 4.53 -7.80
CA ASP A 124 -32.51 3.54 -8.21
C ASP A 124 -31.22 3.70 -7.42
N SER A 125 -30.70 4.94 -7.33
CA SER A 125 -29.52 5.28 -6.53
C SER A 125 -29.71 4.95 -5.05
N ARG A 126 -30.90 5.21 -4.51
CA ARG A 126 -31.25 4.88 -3.12
C ARG A 126 -31.27 3.37 -2.91
N ALA A 127 -31.96 2.62 -3.78
CA ALA A 127 -32.06 1.18 -3.69
C ALA A 127 -30.68 0.50 -3.84
N HIS A 128 -29.84 0.99 -4.76
CA HIS A 128 -28.47 0.52 -4.95
C HIS A 128 -27.64 0.69 -3.68
N PHE A 129 -27.70 1.88 -3.07
CA PHE A 129 -26.95 2.18 -1.85
C PHE A 129 -27.43 1.39 -0.63
N GLU A 130 -28.74 1.26 -0.42
CA GLU A 130 -29.30 0.43 0.65
C GLU A 130 -28.90 -1.04 0.49
N ARG A 131 -28.90 -1.55 -0.74
CA ARG A 131 -28.48 -2.92 -1.02
C ARG A 131 -26.99 -3.13 -0.77
N LEU A 132 -26.14 -2.17 -1.14
CA LEU A 132 -24.71 -2.21 -0.84
C LEU A 132 -24.47 -2.30 0.67
N LYS A 133 -25.08 -1.40 1.45
CA LYS A 133 -25.00 -1.41 2.93
C LYS A 133 -25.40 -2.76 3.50
N ALA A 134 -26.54 -3.31 3.08
CA ALA A 134 -27.00 -4.61 3.54
C ALA A 134 -26.06 -5.78 3.20
N LEU A 135 -25.32 -5.70 2.09
CA LEU A 135 -24.30 -6.69 1.74
C LEU A 135 -23.06 -6.56 2.62
N LEU A 136 -22.60 -5.33 2.88
CA LEU A 136 -21.48 -5.06 3.79
C LEU A 136 -21.79 -5.48 5.23
N ASP A 137 -23.00 -5.19 5.71
CA ASP A 137 -23.46 -5.61 7.04
C ASP A 137 -23.41 -7.16 7.16
N LYS A 138 -23.89 -7.88 6.15
CA LYS A 138 -23.83 -9.35 6.10
C LYS A 138 -22.41 -9.90 6.01
N ALA A 139 -21.51 -9.19 5.35
CA ALA A 139 -20.11 -9.54 5.28
C ALA A 139 -19.32 -9.18 6.55
N GLY A 140 -19.93 -8.50 7.51
CA GLY A 140 -19.28 -8.03 8.74
C GLY A 140 -18.27 -6.91 8.50
N VAL A 141 -18.43 -6.14 7.43
CA VAL A 141 -17.56 -4.99 7.12
C VAL A 141 -18.16 -3.74 7.75
N ALA A 142 -17.54 -3.23 8.82
CA ALA A 142 -17.94 -1.97 9.45
C ALA A 142 -17.64 -0.78 8.53
N TYR A 143 -18.56 0.19 8.48
CA TYR A 143 -18.41 1.44 7.73
C TYR A 143 -19.06 2.62 8.45
N GLU A 144 -18.61 3.81 8.10
CA GLU A 144 -19.20 5.08 8.49
C GLU A 144 -19.78 5.78 7.25
N ILE A 145 -21.01 6.29 7.37
CA ILE A 145 -21.59 7.11 6.31
C ILE A 145 -20.98 8.50 6.39
N ASN A 146 -20.30 8.93 5.32
CA ASN A 146 -19.72 10.26 5.21
C ASN A 146 -20.37 11.03 4.04
N PRO A 147 -21.41 11.84 4.28
CA PRO A 147 -22.08 12.62 3.23
C PRO A 147 -21.15 13.63 2.53
N ARG A 148 -20.04 13.99 3.16
CA ARG A 148 -19.02 14.91 2.62
C ARG A 148 -17.98 14.21 1.76
N LEU A 149 -18.03 12.88 1.67
CA LEU A 149 -17.13 12.11 0.82
C LEU A 149 -17.48 12.35 -0.65
N VAL A 150 -16.76 13.28 -1.26
CA VAL A 150 -16.73 13.53 -2.70
C VAL A 150 -15.37 13.14 -3.25
N ARG A 151 -15.31 12.76 -4.53
CA ARG A 151 -14.09 12.26 -5.13
C ARG A 151 -13.40 13.27 -6.03
N GLY A 152 -12.11 13.02 -6.19
CA GLY A 152 -11.14 13.78 -6.98
C GLY A 152 -11.44 13.93 -8.48
N LEU A 153 -12.42 13.20 -9.00
CA LEU A 153 -12.66 13.00 -10.42
C LEU A 153 -14.16 13.02 -10.65
N ASP A 154 -14.63 13.81 -11.62
CA ASP A 154 -16.05 14.10 -11.76
C ASP A 154 -16.85 12.95 -12.43
N TYR A 155 -16.15 11.91 -12.88
CA TYR A 155 -16.75 10.74 -13.53
C TYR A 155 -17.50 9.79 -12.58
N TYR A 156 -17.30 9.92 -11.26
CA TYR A 156 -17.94 9.00 -10.31
C TYR A 156 -19.47 9.19 -10.29
N CYS A 157 -20.21 8.11 -10.03
CA CYS A 157 -21.65 8.06 -9.81
C CYS A 157 -21.95 7.01 -8.74
N LYS A 158 -23.17 7.01 -8.18
CA LYS A 158 -23.60 6.03 -7.17
C LYS A 158 -22.52 5.84 -6.08
N THR A 159 -22.12 4.62 -5.76
CA THR A 159 -21.14 4.30 -4.72
C THR A 159 -19.83 5.09 -4.82
N VAL A 160 -19.41 5.67 -3.71
CA VAL A 160 -18.02 6.10 -3.49
C VAL A 160 -17.58 5.68 -2.10
N PHE A 161 -16.31 5.30 -1.95
CA PHE A 161 -15.77 4.88 -0.67
C PHE A 161 -14.29 5.22 -0.52
N GLU A 162 -13.87 5.35 0.73
CA GLU A 162 -12.47 5.50 1.12
C GLU A 162 -12.17 4.67 2.37
N TRP A 163 -11.00 4.04 2.39
CA TRP A 163 -10.40 3.57 3.64
C TRP A 163 -9.47 4.65 4.16
N VAL A 164 -9.75 5.15 5.36
CA VAL A 164 -8.99 6.21 6.01
C VAL A 164 -8.27 5.69 7.26
N THR A 165 -7.15 6.34 7.62
CA THR A 165 -6.38 6.05 8.85
C THR A 165 -5.99 7.34 9.55
N ASP A 166 -5.89 7.30 10.87
CA ASP A 166 -5.32 8.37 11.70
C ASP A 166 -3.80 8.22 11.91
N ARG A 167 -3.23 7.05 11.57
CA ARG A 167 -1.80 6.72 11.79
C ARG A 167 -0.84 7.54 10.93
N LEU A 168 -1.30 8.09 9.80
CA LEU A 168 -0.47 8.83 8.84
C LEU A 168 -0.64 10.37 8.93
N GLY A 169 -1.33 10.88 9.96
CA GLY A 169 -1.55 12.31 10.18
C GLY A 169 -2.63 12.92 9.28
N ALA A 170 -2.47 14.19 8.89
CA ALA A 170 -3.51 15.03 8.28
C ALA A 170 -4.09 14.54 6.93
N GLN A 171 -3.51 13.52 6.30
CA GLN A 171 -4.08 12.88 5.12
C GLN A 171 -4.22 11.38 5.36
N GLY A 172 -5.45 10.96 5.65
CA GLY A 172 -5.75 9.60 6.10
C GLY A 172 -6.08 8.59 5.01
N THR A 173 -6.38 9.00 3.77
CA THR A 173 -6.85 8.03 2.74
C THR A 173 -5.74 7.06 2.32
N VAL A 174 -5.99 5.76 2.53
CA VAL A 174 -5.10 4.63 2.17
C VAL A 174 -5.55 4.03 0.83
N CYS A 175 -6.85 3.81 0.69
CA CYS A 175 -7.50 3.28 -0.51
C CYS A 175 -8.74 4.11 -0.81
N GLY A 176 -9.04 4.33 -2.08
CA GLY A 176 -10.31 4.96 -2.47
C GLY A 176 -10.82 4.42 -3.78
N GLY A 177 -12.14 4.38 -3.89
CA GLY A 177 -12.83 3.79 -5.02
C GLY A 177 -14.26 4.28 -5.15
N GLY A 178 -14.97 3.67 -6.09
CA GLY A 178 -16.36 3.99 -6.39
C GLY A 178 -16.74 3.57 -7.80
N ARG A 179 -18.02 3.80 -8.11
CA ARG A 179 -18.66 3.50 -9.39
C ARG A 179 -18.59 4.69 -10.34
N TYR A 180 -18.45 4.45 -11.63
CA TYR A 180 -18.15 5.45 -12.66
C TYR A 180 -18.73 5.08 -14.04
N ASP A 181 -19.98 4.65 -14.08
CA ASP A 181 -20.65 4.08 -15.26
C ASP A 181 -20.60 4.95 -16.53
N GLY A 182 -20.48 6.28 -16.39
CA GLY A 182 -20.39 7.21 -17.51
C GLY A 182 -19.02 7.28 -18.20
N LEU A 183 -17.95 6.80 -17.56
CA LEU A 183 -16.58 7.04 -18.02
C LEU A 183 -16.29 6.46 -19.41
N VAL A 184 -16.72 5.21 -19.68
CA VAL A 184 -16.46 4.56 -20.96
C VAL A 184 -17.12 5.29 -22.12
N ALA A 185 -18.34 5.79 -21.92
CA ALA A 185 -19.05 6.58 -22.93
C ALA A 185 -18.38 7.95 -23.17
N GLN A 186 -17.88 8.61 -22.11
CA GLN A 186 -17.13 9.87 -22.23
C GLN A 186 -15.84 9.72 -23.04
N LEU A 187 -15.25 8.53 -23.07
CA LEU A 187 -14.07 8.18 -23.86
C LEU A 187 -14.41 7.68 -25.28
N GLY A 188 -15.68 7.75 -25.69
CA GLY A 188 -16.14 7.35 -27.03
C GLY A 188 -16.48 5.87 -27.19
N GLY A 189 -16.51 5.10 -26.08
CA GLY A 189 -16.94 3.70 -26.08
C GLY A 189 -18.45 3.53 -25.94
N LYS A 190 -18.92 2.27 -26.00
CA LYS A 190 -20.31 1.92 -25.66
C LYS A 190 -20.55 2.18 -24.17
N PRO A 191 -21.70 2.75 -23.75
CA PRO A 191 -22.05 2.87 -22.33
C PRO A 191 -21.83 1.55 -21.60
N THR A 192 -20.90 1.57 -20.64
CA THR A 192 -20.41 0.39 -19.94
C THR A 192 -20.24 0.75 -18.46
N PRO A 193 -21.03 0.14 -17.56
CA PRO A 193 -20.90 0.30 -16.13
C PRO A 193 -19.50 -0.03 -15.66
N GLY A 194 -19.01 0.67 -14.64
CA GLY A 194 -17.64 0.53 -14.17
C GLY A 194 -17.56 0.81 -12.68
N VAL A 195 -16.83 -0.02 -11.95
CA VAL A 195 -16.56 0.19 -10.53
C VAL A 195 -15.17 -0.32 -10.20
N GLY A 196 -14.49 0.37 -9.30
CA GLY A 196 -13.16 -0.03 -8.89
C GLY A 196 -12.56 0.84 -7.83
N TRP A 197 -11.29 0.56 -7.53
CA TRP A 197 -10.53 1.27 -6.53
C TRP A 197 -9.05 1.28 -6.88
N ALA A 198 -8.34 2.24 -6.30
CA ALA A 198 -6.90 2.29 -6.33
C ALA A 198 -6.35 2.61 -4.93
N MET A 199 -5.15 2.13 -4.63
CA MET A 199 -4.41 2.48 -3.43
C MET A 199 -2.93 2.69 -3.72
N GLY A 200 -2.30 3.56 -2.92
CA GLY A 200 -0.89 3.91 -3.08
C GLY A 200 0.02 2.95 -2.31
N VAL A 201 0.95 2.30 -3.01
CA VAL A 201 1.90 1.33 -2.42
C VAL A 201 2.77 2.01 -1.37
N GLU A 202 3.29 3.21 -1.63
CA GLU A 202 4.15 3.92 -0.70
C GLU A 202 3.41 4.30 0.59
N ARG A 203 2.12 4.64 0.51
CA ARG A 203 1.33 4.94 1.72
C ARG A 203 1.14 3.68 2.56
N LEU A 204 0.88 2.56 1.91
CA LEU A 204 0.71 1.28 2.58
C LEU A 204 2.01 0.82 3.26
N ILE A 205 3.16 0.96 2.57
CA ILE A 205 4.47 0.67 3.17
C ILE A 205 4.73 1.57 4.38
N LEU A 206 4.47 2.89 4.27
CA LEU A 206 4.62 3.81 5.40
C LEU A 206 3.74 3.42 6.57
N MET A 207 2.51 2.95 6.31
CA MET A 207 1.60 2.48 7.35
C MET A 207 2.13 1.22 8.04
N LEU A 208 2.62 0.24 7.27
CA LEU A 208 3.23 -0.97 7.83
C LEU A 208 4.48 -0.65 8.66
N GLN A 209 5.28 0.35 8.25
CA GLN A 209 6.43 0.82 9.01
C GLN A 209 6.03 1.50 10.31
N GLU A 210 5.03 2.38 10.28
CA GLU A 210 4.53 3.09 11.47
C GLU A 210 3.88 2.13 12.49
N MET A 211 3.41 0.98 12.03
CA MET A 211 2.79 -0.06 12.86
C MET A 211 3.76 -1.20 13.23
N ASP A 212 5.04 -1.11 12.86
CA ASP A 212 6.04 -2.17 13.08
C ASP A 212 5.62 -3.55 12.52
N LEU A 213 4.91 -3.55 11.38
CA LEU A 213 4.39 -4.76 10.71
C LEU A 213 5.24 -5.21 9.52
N VAL A 214 6.37 -4.55 9.25
CA VAL A 214 7.29 -4.98 8.20
C VAL A 214 7.99 -6.26 8.64
N PRO A 215 7.85 -7.39 7.91
CA PRO A 215 8.48 -8.65 8.28
C PRO A 215 10.00 -8.52 8.40
N ALA A 216 10.57 -9.05 9.48
CA ALA A 216 12.01 -8.98 9.74
C ALA A 216 12.82 -9.73 8.67
N GLU A 217 12.22 -10.75 8.05
CA GLU A 217 12.80 -11.57 6.99
C GLU A 217 13.09 -10.74 5.73
N LEU A 218 12.40 -9.61 5.50
CA LEU A 218 12.72 -8.70 4.40
C LEU A 218 14.08 -8.00 4.59
N ALA A 219 14.59 -7.93 5.82
CA ALA A 219 15.93 -7.46 6.10
C ALA A 219 17.01 -8.52 5.78
N GLN A 220 16.64 -9.81 5.83
CA GLN A 220 17.53 -10.91 5.45
C GLN A 220 17.64 -10.95 3.92
N ARG A 221 18.70 -10.33 3.39
CA ARG A 221 19.00 -10.29 1.94
C ARG A 221 19.98 -11.36 1.49
N VAL A 222 20.69 -11.94 2.45
CA VAL A 222 21.74 -12.94 2.30
C VAL A 222 21.38 -14.07 3.26
N ASP A 223 21.61 -15.31 2.84
CA ASP A 223 21.45 -16.48 3.71
C ASP A 223 22.82 -16.92 4.25
N VAL A 224 23.83 -16.90 3.38
CA VAL A 224 25.20 -17.30 3.68
C VAL A 224 26.16 -16.15 3.36
N TYR A 225 26.93 -15.71 4.36
CA TYR A 225 28.00 -14.73 4.15
C TYR A 225 29.37 -15.39 4.28
N MET A 226 30.21 -15.32 3.26
CA MET A 226 31.54 -15.92 3.31
C MET A 226 32.61 -14.88 3.67
N VAL A 227 33.41 -15.18 4.69
CA VAL A 227 34.48 -14.38 5.25
C VAL A 227 35.81 -15.06 4.93
N HIS A 228 36.82 -14.29 4.54
CA HIS A 228 38.12 -14.85 4.19
C HIS A 228 39.29 -14.06 4.79
N MET A 229 40.43 -14.72 4.96
CA MET A 229 41.69 -14.09 5.39
C MET A 229 42.86 -14.60 4.54
N GLY A 230 43.59 -13.68 3.90
CA GLY A 230 44.65 -14.00 2.94
C GLY A 230 44.15 -14.00 1.49
N ASP A 231 45.07 -13.78 0.55
CA ASP A 231 44.74 -13.63 -0.88
C ASP A 231 44.39 -14.99 -1.52
N GLU A 232 45.07 -16.07 -1.13
CA GLU A 232 44.76 -17.42 -1.60
C GLU A 232 43.38 -17.88 -1.12
N ALA A 233 43.07 -17.65 0.17
CA ALA A 233 41.76 -17.92 0.74
C ALA A 233 40.65 -17.08 0.09
N ALA A 234 40.96 -15.84 -0.36
CA ALA A 234 40.00 -15.01 -1.08
C ALA A 234 39.58 -15.68 -2.41
N ALA A 235 40.56 -16.13 -3.19
CA ALA A 235 40.29 -16.81 -4.45
C ALA A 235 39.52 -18.13 -4.24
N ALA A 236 39.91 -18.93 -3.25
CA ALA A 236 39.21 -20.16 -2.90
C ALA A 236 37.77 -19.91 -2.42
N THR A 237 37.56 -18.89 -1.58
CA THR A 237 36.24 -18.49 -1.08
C THR A 237 35.32 -18.07 -2.23
N MET A 238 35.83 -17.32 -3.20
CA MET A 238 35.07 -16.92 -4.38
C MET A 238 34.59 -18.13 -5.19
N LEU A 239 35.48 -19.12 -5.43
CA LEU A 239 35.12 -20.33 -6.17
C LEU A 239 34.13 -21.19 -5.40
N LEU A 240 34.32 -21.35 -4.09
CA LEU A 240 33.39 -22.06 -3.23
C LEU A 240 32.01 -21.38 -3.18
N ALA A 241 31.95 -20.05 -3.24
CA ALA A 241 30.69 -19.32 -3.30
C ALA A 241 29.88 -19.66 -4.56
N GLU A 242 30.53 -19.84 -5.72
CA GLU A 242 29.87 -20.30 -6.95
C GLU A 242 29.42 -21.76 -6.83
N GLN A 243 30.27 -22.64 -6.29
CA GLN A 243 29.91 -24.04 -6.05
C GLN A 243 28.67 -24.18 -5.14
N LEU A 244 28.59 -23.37 -4.08
CA LEU A 244 27.42 -23.37 -3.20
C LEU A 244 26.16 -22.86 -3.90
N ARG A 245 26.27 -21.88 -4.80
CA ARG A 245 25.11 -21.42 -5.60
C ARG A 245 24.60 -22.49 -6.55
N ASP A 246 25.51 -23.27 -7.14
CA ASP A 246 25.16 -24.40 -8.01
C ASP A 246 24.53 -25.55 -7.22
N GLN A 247 25.08 -25.88 -6.05
CA GLN A 247 24.63 -27.01 -5.23
C GLN A 247 23.35 -26.72 -4.44
N LEU A 248 23.08 -25.45 -4.10
CA LEU A 248 21.92 -25.03 -3.33
C LEU A 248 21.09 -23.96 -4.06
N PRO A 249 20.34 -24.32 -5.14
CA PRO A 249 19.49 -23.38 -5.85
C PRO A 249 18.47 -22.72 -4.90
N GLY A 250 18.51 -21.39 -4.82
CA GLY A 250 17.64 -20.59 -3.95
C GLY A 250 18.32 -20.04 -2.69
N VAL A 251 19.52 -20.53 -2.33
CA VAL A 251 20.31 -19.96 -1.23
C VAL A 251 21.08 -18.72 -1.72
N ARG A 252 20.90 -17.59 -1.03
CA ARG A 252 21.55 -16.32 -1.38
C ARG A 252 22.93 -16.24 -0.73
N VAL A 253 23.94 -16.64 -1.50
CA VAL A 253 25.35 -16.63 -1.07
C VAL A 253 26.02 -15.31 -1.46
N LEU A 254 26.62 -14.64 -0.47
CA LEU A 254 27.48 -13.47 -0.66
C LEU A 254 28.84 -13.73 -0.03
N TRP A 255 29.91 -13.71 -0.83
CA TRP A 255 31.26 -13.70 -0.28
C TRP A 255 31.76 -12.27 -0.08
N HIS A 256 32.70 -12.09 0.84
CA HIS A 256 33.25 -10.79 1.15
C HIS A 256 34.14 -10.27 0.01
N CYS A 257 33.62 -9.32 -0.77
CA CYS A 257 34.44 -8.65 -1.79
C CYS A 257 35.24 -7.48 -1.19
N GLY A 258 36.53 -7.44 -1.50
CA GLY A 258 37.47 -6.44 -1.00
C GLY A 258 38.18 -6.92 0.27
N GLY A 259 39.38 -6.43 0.54
CA GLY A 259 40.11 -6.82 1.74
C GLY A 259 39.52 -6.23 3.03
N GLY A 260 40.21 -6.48 4.13
CA GLY A 260 39.87 -5.91 5.43
C GLY A 260 40.03 -6.93 6.55
N SER A 261 40.05 -6.43 7.78
CA SER A 261 40.20 -7.30 8.95
C SER A 261 38.98 -8.21 9.13
N PHE A 262 39.22 -9.42 9.66
CA PHE A 262 38.19 -10.38 10.03
C PHE A 262 37.01 -9.75 10.80
N LYS A 263 37.32 -8.90 11.79
CA LYS A 263 36.31 -8.19 12.59
C LYS A 263 35.39 -7.30 11.73
N ASN A 264 35.92 -6.66 10.70
CA ASN A 264 35.12 -5.83 9.79
C ASN A 264 34.26 -6.69 8.85
N GLN A 265 34.80 -7.82 8.37
CA GLN A 265 34.04 -8.76 7.55
C GLN A 265 32.88 -9.38 8.35
N MET A 266 33.13 -9.83 9.58
CA MET A 266 32.09 -10.35 10.47
C MET A 266 30.99 -9.32 10.78
N LYS A 267 31.34 -8.04 10.97
CA LYS A 267 30.35 -6.97 11.11
C LYS A 267 29.49 -6.79 9.85
N LYS A 268 30.09 -6.94 8.66
CA LYS A 268 29.34 -6.89 7.39
C LYS A 268 28.46 -8.13 7.20
N ALA A 269 28.93 -9.30 7.64
CA ALA A 269 28.15 -10.54 7.67
C ALA A 269 26.89 -10.36 8.53
N ASP A 270 27.05 -9.86 9.75
CA ASP A 270 25.93 -9.58 10.65
C ASP A 270 24.94 -8.55 10.06
N LYS A 271 25.45 -7.45 9.51
CA LYS A 271 24.63 -6.40 8.87
C LYS A 271 23.91 -6.87 7.59
N SER A 272 24.42 -7.89 6.91
CA SER A 272 23.80 -8.45 5.71
C SER A 272 22.50 -9.21 5.99
N GLY A 273 22.27 -9.55 7.26
CA GLY A 273 21.15 -10.37 7.69
C GLY A 273 21.37 -11.87 7.53
N ALA A 274 22.55 -12.31 7.08
CA ALA A 274 22.87 -13.73 6.89
C ALA A 274 22.56 -14.59 8.12
N THR A 275 22.04 -15.80 7.86
CA THR A 275 21.80 -16.82 8.89
C THR A 275 23.11 -17.45 9.33
N VAL A 276 24.05 -17.61 8.41
CA VAL A 276 25.34 -18.27 8.65
C VAL A 276 26.50 -17.51 8.01
N ALA A 277 27.63 -17.50 8.69
CA ALA A 277 28.92 -17.08 8.16
C ALA A 277 29.79 -18.31 7.88
N LEU A 278 30.38 -18.39 6.69
CA LEU A 278 31.41 -19.37 6.35
C LEU A 278 32.78 -18.68 6.39
N ILE A 279 33.71 -19.18 7.19
CA ILE A 279 34.99 -18.53 7.44
C ILE A 279 36.10 -19.42 6.86
N MET A 280 36.89 -18.85 5.95
CA MET A 280 38.04 -19.51 5.31
C MET A 280 39.30 -18.65 5.46
N GLY A 281 40.17 -19.00 6.39
CA GLY A 281 41.53 -18.49 6.46
C GLY A 281 42.52 -19.37 5.68
N GLU A 282 43.81 -19.04 5.78
CA GLU A 282 44.88 -19.84 5.20
C GLU A 282 44.97 -21.23 5.86
N ASP A 283 44.77 -21.32 7.18
CA ASP A 283 44.78 -22.59 7.91
C ASP A 283 43.62 -23.50 7.49
N GLU A 284 42.41 -22.96 7.40
CA GLU A 284 41.23 -23.70 6.91
C GLU A 284 41.42 -24.16 5.47
N LEU A 285 41.99 -23.30 4.61
CA LEU A 285 42.27 -23.65 3.21
C LEU A 285 43.28 -24.82 3.12
N GLN A 286 44.37 -24.77 3.89
CA GLN A 286 45.37 -25.84 3.92
C GLN A 286 44.80 -27.15 4.47
N ALA A 287 43.87 -27.07 5.43
CA ALA A 287 43.21 -28.22 6.00
C ALA A 287 42.07 -28.78 5.12
N GLY A 288 41.67 -28.10 4.03
CA GLY A 288 40.51 -28.49 3.22
C GLY A 288 39.18 -28.36 3.98
N GLN A 289 39.10 -27.38 4.89
CA GLN A 289 37.99 -27.19 5.82
C GLN A 289 37.44 -25.77 5.73
N VAL A 290 36.26 -25.55 6.31
CA VAL A 290 35.66 -24.23 6.51
C VAL A 290 34.97 -24.19 7.87
N GLN A 291 35.11 -23.08 8.57
CA GLN A 291 34.37 -22.84 9.79
C GLN A 291 32.98 -22.29 9.45
N VAL A 292 31.95 -23.05 9.84
CA VAL A 292 30.54 -22.70 9.73
C VAL A 292 30.08 -22.07 11.04
N LYS A 293 29.76 -20.78 11.01
CA LYS A 293 29.35 -20.01 12.19
C LYS A 293 27.92 -19.49 12.03
N PRO A 294 26.94 -20.04 12.76
CA PRO A 294 25.60 -19.46 12.84
C PRO A 294 25.66 -18.01 13.35
N LEU A 295 25.01 -17.10 12.63
CA LEU A 295 24.86 -15.68 13.02
C LEU A 295 23.49 -15.40 13.65
N ARG A 296 22.56 -16.33 13.47
CA ARG A 296 21.20 -16.32 14.02
C ARG A 296 20.93 -17.69 14.65
N GLY A 297 20.07 -17.73 15.67
CA GLY A 297 19.79 -18.95 16.44
C GLY A 297 20.80 -19.21 17.58
N GLN A 298 20.77 -20.42 18.13
CA GLN A 298 21.57 -20.84 19.29
C GLN A 298 22.64 -21.90 18.96
N SER A 299 22.85 -22.21 17.69
CA SER A 299 23.80 -23.24 17.27
C SER A 299 25.25 -22.78 17.43
N GLU A 300 26.12 -23.68 17.87
CA GLU A 300 27.56 -23.40 18.01
C GLU A 300 28.27 -23.38 16.64
N ALA A 301 29.44 -22.74 16.60
CA ALA A 301 30.30 -22.79 15.42
C ALA A 301 30.93 -24.18 15.29
N GLN A 302 31.00 -24.69 14.06
CA GLN A 302 31.57 -25.98 13.75
C GLN A 302 32.53 -25.87 12.56
N THR A 303 33.51 -26.77 12.49
CA THR A 303 34.42 -26.87 11.35
C THR A 303 34.05 -28.11 10.55
N VAL A 304 33.84 -27.95 9.25
CA VAL A 304 33.44 -29.04 8.34
C VAL A 304 34.39 -29.12 7.16
N ALA A 305 34.47 -30.28 6.52
CA ALA A 305 35.18 -30.42 5.26
C ALA A 305 34.49 -29.61 4.15
N VAL A 306 35.25 -29.11 3.17
CA VAL A 306 34.69 -28.31 2.06
C VAL A 306 33.55 -29.03 1.33
N ASP A 307 33.68 -30.34 1.14
CA ASP A 307 32.69 -31.17 0.45
C ASP A 307 31.38 -31.35 1.24
N GLU A 308 31.39 -31.07 2.55
CA GLU A 308 30.23 -31.22 3.44
C GLU A 308 29.49 -29.89 3.68
N ILE A 309 30.01 -28.76 3.18
CA ILE A 309 29.48 -27.42 3.47
C ILE A 309 28.03 -27.31 3.03
N SER A 310 27.66 -27.82 1.86
CA SER A 310 26.28 -27.71 1.35
C SER A 310 25.27 -28.38 2.27
N ALA A 311 25.60 -29.56 2.81
CA ALA A 311 24.76 -30.24 3.78
C ALA A 311 24.67 -29.46 5.10
N ALA A 312 25.80 -28.94 5.59
CA ALA A 312 25.84 -28.15 6.82
C ALA A 312 25.04 -26.85 6.71
N VAL A 313 25.14 -26.17 5.58
CA VAL A 313 24.39 -24.94 5.27
C VAL A 313 22.89 -25.24 5.21
N GLN A 314 22.48 -26.31 4.53
CA GLN A 314 21.06 -26.67 4.38
C GLN A 314 20.38 -27.05 5.70
N MET A 315 21.13 -27.50 6.72
CA MET A 315 20.57 -27.75 8.06
C MET A 315 20.35 -26.47 8.88
N LEU A 316 20.97 -25.35 8.49
CA LEU A 316 21.00 -24.11 9.26
C LEU A 316 20.11 -22.99 8.73
N ILE A 317 19.68 -23.06 7.46
CA ILE A 317 18.79 -22.08 6.81
C ILE A 317 17.39 -22.69 6.68
#